data_AF-A0A6N7GWL0-F1
#
_entry.id   AF-A0A6N7GWL0-F1
#
_cell.length_a   1.000
_cell.length_b   1.000
_cell.length_c   1.000
_cell.angle_alpha   90.00
_cell.angle_beta   90.00
_cell.angle_gamma   90.00
#
_symmetry.space_group_name_H-M   'P 1'
#
loop_
_entity.id
_entity.type
_entity.pdbx_description
1 polymer ?
#
loop_
_entity_poly.entity_id
_entity_poly.type
_entity_poly.pdbx_seq_one_letter_code
_entity_poly.pdbx_strand_id
1 'polypeptide(L)' 'MSHKNSTSAVERRIRRVAVRHGLHILKPQKPDPRVARHGGYMLRDVETAKIVFGDQPYPFAADLEEIEAYIEKL' A
#
# COMPACT_ATOMS: atom_id res chain seq x y z
N MET A 1 3.22 16.73 -19.53
CA MET A 1 2.80 15.39 -19.06
C MET A 1 1.93 15.58 -17.82
N SER A 2 0.66 15.16 -17.86
CA SER A 2 -0.23 15.31 -16.70
C SER A 2 0.26 14.42 -15.54
N HIS A 3 0.68 15.02 -14.42
CA HIS A 3 1.14 14.29 -13.23
C HIS A 3 0.01 13.58 -12.47
N LYS A 4 -1.24 13.69 -12.95
CA LYS A 4 -2.42 13.12 -12.29
C LYS A 4 -2.34 11.60 -12.13
N ASN A 5 -1.67 10.91 -13.05
CA ASN A 5 -1.53 9.45 -13.04
C ASN A 5 -0.11 9.00 -12.63
N SER A 6 0.71 9.88 -12.05
CA SER A 6 1.99 9.43 -11.49
C SER A 6 1.74 8.50 -10.31
N THR A 7 2.64 7.54 -10.08
CA THR A 7 2.58 6.62 -8.93
C THR A 7 2.43 7.38 -7.61
N SER A 8 3.10 8.53 -7.47
CA SER A 8 3.01 9.39 -6.30
C SER A 8 1.63 10.04 -6.13
N ALA A 9 0.96 10.43 -7.23
CA ALA A 9 -0.38 10.99 -7.19
C ALA A 9 -1.42 9.92 -6.82
N VAL A 10 -1.31 8.74 -7.42
CA VAL A 10 -2.15 7.56 -7.14
C VAL A 10 -2.00 7.15 -5.67
N GLU A 11 -0.77 6.98 -5.20
CA GLU A 11 -0.52 6.64 -3.79
C GLU A 11 -1.11 7.67 -2.84
N ARG A 12 -0.95 8.98 -3.10
CA ARG A 12 -1.51 10.03 -2.25
C ARG A 12 -3.04 9.94 -2.21
N ARG A 13 -3.69 9.55 -3.31
CA ARG A 13 -5.14 9.32 -3.36
C ARG A 13 -5.52 8.13 -2.48
N ILE A 14 -4.88 6.98 -2.70
CA ILE A 14 -5.18 5.74 -1.96
C ILE A 14 -4.92 5.93 -0.46
N ARG A 15 -3.82 6.60 -0.06
CA ARG A 15 -3.54 6.93 1.35
C ARG A 15 -4.68 7.70 2.01
N ARG A 16 -5.29 8.67 1.32
CA ARG A 16 -6.42 9.42 1.87
C ARG A 16 -7.65 8.54 2.08
N VAL A 17 -7.86 7.54 1.23
CA VAL A 17 -8.95 6.57 1.41
C VAL A 17 -8.62 5.66 2.59
N ALA A 18 -7.44 5.03 2.61
CA ALA A 18 -6.98 4.12 3.66
C ALA A 18 -7.15 4.70 5.08
N VAL A 19 -6.76 5.96 5.28
CA VAL A 19 -6.86 6.63 6.59
C VAL A 19 -8.31 6.72 7.08
N ARG A 20 -9.30 6.82 6.18
CA ARG A 20 -10.73 6.84 6.58
C ARG A 20 -11.22 5.50 7.11
N HIS A 21 -10.53 4.41 6.79
CA HIS A 21 -10.80 3.06 7.30
C HIS A 21 -9.86 2.68 8.45
N GLY A 22 -9.12 3.64 9.03
CA GLY A 22 -8.17 3.34 10.10
C GLY A 22 -6.94 2.55 9.64
N LEU A 23 -6.58 2.65 8.36
CA LEU A 23 -5.45 1.93 7.77
C LEU A 23 -4.30 2.86 7.34
N HIS A 24 -3.07 2.39 7.53
CA HIS A 24 -1.85 3.04 7.05
C HIS A 24 -1.15 2.21 5.98
N ILE A 25 -0.86 2.84 4.84
CA ILE A 25 -0.01 2.25 3.80
C ILE A 25 1.47 2.36 4.23
N LEU A 26 2.14 1.23 4.34
CA LEU A 26 3.58 1.15 4.62
C LEU A 26 4.38 0.99 3.33
N LYS A 27 5.64 1.42 3.37
CA LYS A 27 6.64 1.19 2.32
C LYS A 27 7.94 0.67 2.93
N PRO A 28 8.73 -0.13 2.20
CA PRO A 28 10.05 -0.52 2.65
C PRO A 28 10.96 0.72 2.68
N GLN A 29 11.76 0.84 3.74
CA GLN A 29 12.79 1.89 3.79
C GLN A 29 13.96 1.60 2.84
N LYS A 30 14.28 0.30 2.66
CA LYS A 30 15.27 -0.21 1.72
C LYS A 30 14.63 -1.35 0.93
N PRO A 31 14.24 -1.15 -0.34
CA PRO A 31 13.61 -2.20 -1.13
C PRO A 31 14.60 -3.30 -1.47
N ASP A 32 14.24 -4.55 -1.15
CA ASP A 32 14.92 -5.75 -1.66
C ASP A 32 14.59 -5.93 -3.15
N PRO A 33 15.49 -6.52 -3.97
CA PRO A 33 15.18 -6.96 -5.35
C PRO A 33 13.87 -7.71 -5.56
N ARG A 34 13.32 -8.37 -4.53
CA ARG A 34 11.99 -9.02 -4.54
C ARG A 34 10.86 -7.98 -4.54
N VAL A 35 10.96 -7.01 -3.63
CA VAL A 35 9.99 -5.91 -3.46
C VAL A 35 10.01 -4.96 -4.66
N ALA A 36 11.18 -4.77 -5.28
CA ALA A 36 11.30 -3.99 -6.51
C ALA A 36 10.54 -4.57 -7.72
N ARG A 37 10.19 -5.87 -7.70
CA ARG A 37 9.53 -6.57 -8.82
C ARG A 37 8.01 -6.66 -8.70
N HIS A 38 7.48 -6.84 -7.50
CA HIS A 38 6.06 -7.15 -7.29
C HIS A 38 5.25 -6.06 -6.58
N GLY A 39 5.88 -4.97 -6.15
CA GLY A 39 5.20 -3.86 -5.47
C GLY A 39 5.52 -3.85 -3.98
N GLY A 40 5.84 -2.67 -3.47
CA GLY A 40 6.43 -2.49 -2.14
C GLY A 40 5.51 -1.85 -1.12
N TYR A 41 4.31 -2.38 -0.97
CA TYR A 41 3.30 -1.82 -0.09
C TYR A 41 2.71 -2.86 0.86
N MET A 42 2.26 -2.37 2.03
CA MET A 42 1.46 -3.14 3.00
C MET A 42 0.41 -2.24 3.62
N LEU A 43 -0.66 -2.82 4.16
CA LEU A 43 -1.64 -2.12 5.00
C LEU A 43 -1.46 -2.53 6.46
N ARG A 44 -1.36 -1.53 7.33
CA ARG A 44 -1.34 -1.70 8.77
C ARG A 44 -2.58 -1.09 9.38
N ASP A 45 -3.24 -1.83 10.24
CA ASP A 45 -4.32 -1.31 11.08
C ASP A 45 -3.75 -0.35 12.14
N VAL A 46 -4.34 0.83 12.26
CA VAL A 46 -3.83 1.90 13.11
C VAL A 46 -4.00 1.58 14.59
N GLU A 47 -5.11 0.93 14.97
CA GLU A 47 -5.45 0.67 16.37
C GLU A 47 -4.62 -0.49 16.94
N THR A 48 -4.51 -1.57 16.17
CA THR A 48 -3.87 -2.82 16.60
C THR A 48 -2.40 -2.93 16.18
N ALA A 49 -1.94 -2.04 15.30
CA ALA A 49 -0.62 -2.08 14.67
C ALA A 49 -0.33 -3.35 13.86
N LYS A 50 -1.32 -4.19 13.59
CA LYS A 50 -1.17 -5.44 12.83
C LYS A 50 -1.16 -5.17 11.34
N ILE A 51 -0.42 -5.98 10.59
CA ILE A 51 -0.51 -5.98 9.12
C ILE A 51 -1.78 -6.72 8.72
N VAL A 52 -2.63 -6.06 7.94
CA VAL A 52 -3.90 -6.61 7.46
C VAL A 52 -3.81 -7.08 6.01
N PHE A 53 -2.84 -6.57 5.24
CA PHE A 53 -2.63 -6.96 3.84
C PHE A 53 -1.20 -6.65 3.36
N GLY A 54 -0.71 -7.43 2.38
CA GLY A 54 0.56 -7.20 1.69
C GLY A 54 1.82 -7.79 2.35
N ASP A 55 1.69 -8.65 3.37
CA ASP A 55 2.82 -9.29 4.06
C ASP A 55 3.14 -10.72 3.56
N GLN A 56 2.37 -11.24 2.62
CA GLN A 56 2.49 -12.63 2.16
C GLN A 56 2.63 -12.68 0.63
N PRO A 57 3.50 -13.54 0.10
CA PRO A 57 4.34 -14.54 0.80
C PRO A 57 5.60 -13.95 1.48
N TYR A 58 5.82 -12.64 1.38
CA TYR A 58 6.89 -11.90 2.05
C TYR A 58 6.44 -10.47 2.35
N PRO A 59 7.10 -9.76 3.28
CA PRO A 59 6.76 -8.38 3.60
C PRO A 59 6.84 -7.47 2.38
N PHE A 60 5.86 -6.58 2.24
CA PHE A 60 5.75 -5.67 1.10
C PHE A 60 5.66 -6.44 -0.22
N ALA A 61 4.74 -7.40 -0.29
CA ALA A 61 4.45 -8.15 -1.50
C ALA A 61 3.35 -7.51 -2.37
N ALA A 62 2.63 -6.52 -1.86
CA ALA A 62 1.50 -5.92 -2.57
C ALA A 62 1.88 -4.65 -3.36
N ASP A 63 1.20 -4.44 -4.49
CA ASP A 63 1.27 -3.19 -5.26
C ASP A 63 0.14 -2.19 -4.90
N LEU A 64 0.11 -1.03 -5.56
CA LEU A 64 -0.91 -0.01 -5.28
C LEU A 64 -2.31 -0.42 -5.77
N GLU A 65 -2.41 -1.21 -6.84
CA GLU A 65 -3.68 -1.64 -7.43
C GLU A 65 -4.37 -2.64 -6.49
N GLU A 66 -3.61 -3.60 -5.95
CA GLU A 66 -4.09 -4.55 -4.95
C GLU A 66 -4.52 -3.86 -3.65
N ILE A 67 -3.77 -2.84 -3.21
CA ILE A 67 -4.10 -2.05 -2.02
C ILE A 67 -5.39 -1.27 -2.24
N GLU A 68 -5.56 -0.63 -3.41
CA GLU A 68 -6.79 0.10 -3.75
C GLU A 68 -7.98 -0.86 -3.78
N ALA A 69 -7.84 -2.02 -4.46
CA ALA A 69 -8.90 -3.03 -4.54
C ALA A 69 -9.27 -3.65 -3.18
N TYR A 70 -8.32 -3.77 -2.24
CA TYR A 70 -8.61 -4.19 -0.87
C TYR A 70 -9.45 -3.14 -0.14
N ILE A 71 -9.03 -1.88 -0.19
CA ILE A 71 -9.70 -0.78 0.51
C ILE A 71 -11.11 -0.54 -0.02
N GLU A 72 -11.33 -0.65 -1.33
CA GLU A 72 -12.65 -0.49 -1.95
C GLU A 72 -13.68 -1.55 -1.50
N LYS A 73 -13.24 -2.64 -0.87
CA LYS A 73 -14.09 -3.72 -0.35
C LYS A 73 -14.40 -3.62 1.15
N LEU A 74 -13.83 -2.64 1.85
CA LEU A 74 -14.03 -2.39 3.29
C LEU A 74 -15.23 -1.49 3.55
#